data_AF-A0A9P5VAF8-F1
#
_entry.id   AF-A0A9P5VAF8-F1
#
_cell.length_a   1.000
_cell.length_b   1.000
_cell.length_c   1.000
_cell.angle_alpha   90.00
_cell.angle_beta   90.00
_cell.angle_gamma   90.00
#
_symmetry.space_group_name_H-M   'P 1'
#
loop_
_entity.id
_entity.type
_entity.pdbx_description
1 polymer ?
#
loop_
_entity_poly.entity_id
_entity_poly.type
_entity_poly.pdbx_seq_one_letter_code
_entity_poly.pdbx_strand_id
1 'polypeptide(L)'
;NLPTRSPTSIVPPKVLGTVAVTAAVAFWSQTTGAQAECEGSKKVPKTPESTAEEDKQRKLDGLTEDSPMRLRMEEFVKRLQMEITSELEKLDGKAKFKVDRWTRPEGGDGISMVMQEGAVFEKAGVAVSVVYGMLPPAAIAQMRAKHPNIADTKEPMPFFVTGISSVIHPNNPNAPTVHFNYRYFELGAQGEDGKPVSWWFGGGSDLTPAILYEEDAVHFHEVIKEACDKHDPRYYPDFKKWCDEYFYIPHRQEHRGIGGIFFDDLDNKSPEELFGFVQSCGHAFLKQYIPIMEKRKDLPFTDEDRHWQQLRRGRYVEFNLVYDRGTKFGLLTPGARTESILMTMPLTARWEYMHEPNVQAHGKLMDALRAPRDWIPFSRSSTSSRSRSSSNSSRRK
;
A
#
# COMPACT_ATOMS: atom_id res chain seq x y z
N ASN A 1 -27.60 -8.49 -49.42
CA ASN A 1 -26.18 -8.08 -49.52
C ASN A 1 -25.87 -6.96 -48.54
N LEU A 2 -25.44 -7.33 -47.34
CA LEU A 2 -24.66 -6.53 -46.39
C LEU A 2 -24.15 -7.51 -45.32
N PRO A 3 -22.83 -7.67 -45.10
CA PRO A 3 -22.29 -8.73 -44.27
C PRO A 3 -22.24 -8.32 -42.79
N THR A 4 -22.65 -9.25 -41.93
CA THR A 4 -22.48 -9.23 -40.48
C THR A 4 -20.99 -9.30 -40.13
N ARG A 5 -20.44 -8.27 -39.48
CA ARG A 5 -19.13 -8.34 -38.83
C ARG A 5 -19.26 -9.02 -37.47
N SER A 6 -18.56 -10.12 -37.30
CA SER A 6 -18.30 -10.78 -36.02
C SER A 6 -17.46 -9.87 -35.10
N PRO A 7 -17.65 -9.92 -33.77
CA PRO A 7 -16.79 -9.22 -32.85
C PRO A 7 -15.44 -9.95 -32.78
N THR A 8 -14.38 -9.21 -33.12
CA THR A 8 -13.00 -9.62 -32.89
C THR A 8 -12.77 -9.89 -31.41
N SER A 9 -12.45 -11.15 -31.11
CA SER A 9 -11.85 -11.61 -29.86
C SER A 9 -10.64 -10.73 -29.52
N ILE A 10 -10.79 -9.87 -28.50
CA ILE A 10 -9.65 -9.25 -27.84
C ILE A 10 -9.10 -10.30 -26.89
N VAL A 11 -8.03 -10.96 -27.33
CA VAL A 11 -7.24 -11.85 -26.48
C VAL A 11 -6.62 -10.98 -25.37
N PRO A 12 -6.88 -11.24 -24.09
CA PRO A 12 -6.22 -10.50 -23.02
C PRO A 12 -4.71 -10.75 -23.08
N PRO A 13 -3.86 -9.74 -22.84
CA PRO A 13 -2.43 -9.96 -22.79
C PRO A 13 -2.12 -10.97 -21.69
N LYS A 14 -1.25 -11.95 -22.01
CA LYS A 14 -0.71 -12.90 -21.04
C LYS A 14 0.00 -12.11 -19.95
N VAL A 15 -0.64 -11.94 -18.79
CA VAL A 15 -0.01 -11.45 -17.58
C VAL A 15 0.99 -12.52 -17.14
N LEU A 16 2.28 -12.28 -17.39
CA LEU A 16 3.36 -13.08 -16.82
C LEU A 16 3.29 -12.90 -15.30
N GLY A 17 2.77 -13.92 -14.60
CA GLY A 17 2.55 -13.91 -13.16
C GLY A 17 3.86 -13.71 -12.42
N THR A 18 4.06 -12.53 -11.84
CA THR A 18 5.21 -12.20 -11.00
C THR A 18 4.84 -12.55 -9.55
N VAL A 19 5.32 -13.71 -9.08
CA VAL A 19 5.14 -14.18 -7.70
C VAL A 19 5.95 -13.27 -6.78
N ALA A 20 5.28 -12.38 -6.05
CA ALA A 20 5.91 -11.63 -4.95
C ALA A 20 6.22 -12.59 -3.80
N VAL A 21 7.28 -12.30 -3.04
CA VAL A 21 7.78 -13.10 -1.92
C VAL A 21 6.72 -13.47 -0.89
N THR A 22 5.74 -12.61 -0.63
CA THR A 22 4.63 -12.91 0.27
C THR A 22 3.74 -14.05 -0.23
N ALA A 23 3.64 -14.25 -1.56
CA ALA A 23 2.97 -15.40 -2.16
C ALA A 23 3.81 -16.69 -2.10
N ALA A 24 5.13 -16.54 -2.00
CA ALA A 24 6.12 -17.61 -1.94
C ALA A 24 5.90 -18.53 -0.73
N VAL A 25 5.64 -17.92 0.43
CA VAL A 25 5.36 -18.60 1.70
C VAL A 25 4.05 -19.40 1.66
N ALA A 26 3.09 -18.98 0.84
CA ALA A 26 1.72 -19.47 0.85
C ALA A 26 1.44 -20.67 -0.07
N PHE A 27 2.14 -20.81 -1.22
CA PHE A 27 1.90 -21.92 -2.15
C PHE A 27 2.12 -23.30 -1.49
N TRP A 28 2.98 -23.37 -0.47
CA TRP A 28 3.28 -24.62 0.23
C TRP A 28 2.20 -25.04 1.23
N SER A 29 1.45 -24.10 1.84
CA SER A 29 0.35 -24.44 2.74
C SER A 29 -0.85 -25.09 2.01
N GLN A 30 -0.89 -25.03 0.67
CA GLN A 30 -1.97 -25.61 -0.14
C GLN A 30 -1.64 -26.99 -0.73
N THR A 31 -0.38 -27.43 -0.77
CA THR A 31 -0.01 -28.72 -1.40
C THR A 31 -0.04 -29.93 -0.46
N THR A 32 -0.27 -29.75 0.84
CA THR A 32 -0.48 -30.87 1.79
C THR A 32 -1.96 -31.16 1.98
N GLY A 33 -2.65 -31.41 0.86
CA GLY A 33 -4.00 -31.97 0.79
C GLY A 33 -3.95 -33.39 0.23
N ALA A 34 -3.11 -34.25 0.80
CA ALA A 34 -3.08 -35.67 0.48
C ALA A 34 -2.92 -36.45 1.79
N GLN A 35 -3.91 -37.31 2.08
CA GLN A 35 -3.78 -38.33 3.12
C GLN A 35 -2.57 -39.19 2.81
N ALA A 36 -1.56 -39.14 3.68
CA ALA A 36 -0.50 -40.13 3.75
C ALA A 36 -0.15 -40.35 5.23
N GLU A 37 0.07 -41.61 5.54
CA GLU A 37 0.01 -42.27 6.84
C GLU A 37 0.99 -41.73 7.91
N CYS A 38 0.64 -42.02 9.16
CA CYS A 38 1.39 -41.72 10.37
C CYS A 38 2.86 -42.13 10.29
N GLU A 39 3.77 -41.16 10.33
CA GLU A 39 5.14 -41.36 10.84
C GLU A 39 5.73 -40.05 11.38
N GLY A 40 6.03 -40.05 12.69
CA GLY A 40 6.99 -39.14 13.33
C GLY A 40 6.62 -37.65 13.40
N SER A 41 6.11 -37.22 14.56
CA SER A 41 6.01 -35.80 14.94
C SER A 41 7.37 -35.10 14.85
N LYS A 42 7.65 -34.42 13.73
CA LYS A 42 8.76 -33.48 13.61
C LYS A 42 8.28 -32.12 14.11
N LYS A 43 8.84 -31.69 15.25
CA LYS A 43 8.66 -30.36 15.83
C LYS A 43 8.91 -29.29 14.77
N VAL A 44 7.97 -28.35 14.62
CA VAL A 44 8.20 -27.09 13.91
C VAL A 44 9.40 -26.39 14.56
N PRO A 45 10.42 -25.94 13.79
CA PRO A 45 11.58 -25.26 14.37
C PRO A 45 11.13 -23.99 15.10
N LYS A 46 11.59 -23.83 16.35
CA LYS A 46 11.42 -22.58 17.10
C LYS A 46 12.15 -21.44 16.39
N THR A 47 11.54 -20.26 16.38
CA THR A 47 12.06 -18.95 15.96
C THR A 47 13.48 -18.74 16.51
N PRO A 48 14.42 -18.04 15.84
CA PRO A 48 15.69 -17.73 16.47
C PRO A 48 15.42 -16.70 17.56
N GLU A 49 15.38 -17.16 18.82
CA GLU A 49 15.28 -16.31 20.01
C GLU A 49 16.39 -15.24 20.04
N SER A 50 17.50 -15.41 19.30
CA SER A 50 18.64 -14.49 19.30
C SER A 50 18.35 -13.13 18.64
N THR A 51 17.85 -13.06 17.40
CA THR A 51 17.70 -11.77 16.69
C THR A 51 16.66 -10.87 17.36
N ALA A 52 15.53 -11.42 17.78
CA ALA A 52 14.47 -10.65 18.43
C ALA A 52 14.89 -10.14 19.82
N GLU A 53 15.64 -10.93 20.60
CA GLU A 53 16.16 -10.48 21.91
C GLU A 53 17.34 -9.50 21.74
N GLU A 54 18.22 -9.70 20.76
CA GLU A 54 19.27 -8.73 20.40
C GLU A 54 18.66 -7.37 20.02
N ASP A 55 17.62 -7.39 19.20
CA ASP A 55 16.89 -6.19 18.77
C ASP A 55 16.21 -5.50 19.95
N LYS A 56 15.64 -6.27 20.89
CA LYS A 56 15.05 -5.74 22.12
C LYS A 56 16.10 -5.04 22.99
N GLN A 57 17.30 -5.61 23.12
CA GLN A 57 18.40 -4.98 23.85
C GLN A 57 18.86 -3.70 23.16
N ARG A 58 19.08 -3.73 21.84
CA ARG A 58 19.48 -2.53 21.05
C ARG A 58 18.47 -1.39 21.17
N LYS A 59 17.17 -1.70 21.23
CA LYS A 59 16.11 -0.69 21.48
C LYS A 59 16.24 -0.03 22.85
N LEU A 60 16.66 -0.77 23.88
CA LEU A 60 16.90 -0.22 25.23
C LEU A 60 18.15 0.66 25.26
N ASP A 61 19.18 0.31 24.49
CA ASP A 61 20.44 1.05 24.42
C ASP A 61 20.32 2.36 23.61
N GLY A 62 19.24 2.50 22.83
CA GLY A 62 18.95 3.66 21.99
C GLY A 62 19.33 3.45 20.53
N LEU A 63 18.43 3.83 19.62
CA LEU A 63 18.65 3.68 18.18
C LEU A 63 19.48 4.84 17.60
N THR A 64 20.38 4.49 16.70
CA THR A 64 21.27 5.40 15.97
C THR A 64 21.07 5.24 14.46
N GLU A 65 21.70 6.08 13.66
CA GLU A 65 21.68 5.93 12.19
C GLU A 65 22.34 4.62 11.72
N ASP A 66 23.31 4.10 12.48
CA ASP A 66 24.00 2.83 12.21
C ASP A 66 23.22 1.60 12.71
N SER A 67 22.08 1.79 13.38
CA SER A 67 21.24 0.67 13.80
C SER A 67 20.67 -0.08 12.59
N PRO A 68 20.43 -1.40 12.69
CA PRO A 68 19.85 -2.18 11.61
C PRO A 68 18.58 -1.54 11.04
N MET A 69 18.43 -1.60 9.71
CA MET A 69 17.31 -0.98 9.00
C MET A 69 15.95 -1.41 9.56
N ARG A 70 15.79 -2.69 9.93
CA ARG A 70 14.59 -3.20 10.61
C ARG A 70 14.16 -2.41 11.85
N LEU A 71 15.11 -2.00 12.69
CA LEU A 71 14.84 -1.25 13.92
C LEU A 71 14.47 0.20 13.62
N ARG A 72 15.19 0.83 12.69
CA ARG A 72 14.94 2.20 12.26
C ARG A 72 13.58 2.32 11.56
N MET A 73 13.23 1.34 10.73
CA MET A 73 11.91 1.27 10.10
C MET A 73 10.80 1.04 11.13
N GLU A 74 10.98 0.12 12.08
CA GLU A 74 10.01 -0.12 13.16
C GLU A 74 9.73 1.16 13.96
N GLU A 75 10.78 1.89 14.36
CA GLU A 75 10.64 3.16 15.08
C GLU A 75 9.89 4.20 14.23
N PHE A 76 10.26 4.33 12.95
CA PHE A 76 9.61 5.24 12.02
C PHE A 76 8.11 4.96 11.90
N VAL A 77 7.71 3.71 11.65
CA VAL A 77 6.29 3.38 11.44
C VAL A 77 5.46 3.53 12.73
N LYS A 78 6.04 3.23 13.90
CA LYS A 78 5.38 3.45 15.20
C LYS A 78 5.17 4.93 15.49
N ARG A 79 6.15 5.77 15.17
CA ARG A 79 6.04 7.24 15.28
C ARG A 79 5.00 7.80 14.34
N LEU A 80 5.05 7.39 13.07
CA LEU A 80 4.09 7.80 12.04
C LEU A 80 2.66 7.41 12.41
N GLN A 81 2.44 6.22 13.00
CA GLN A 81 1.13 5.81 13.51
C GLN A 81 0.60 6.78 14.58
N MET A 82 1.45 7.21 15.52
CA MET A 82 1.05 8.15 16.57
C MET A 82 0.73 9.54 16.00
N GLU A 83 1.56 10.04 15.09
CA GLU A 83 1.34 11.33 14.42
C GLU A 83 0.02 11.33 13.64
N ILE A 84 -0.21 10.30 12.82
CA ILE A 84 -1.42 10.19 12.00
C ILE A 84 -2.67 10.07 12.87
N THR A 85 -2.66 9.17 13.86
CA THR A 85 -3.84 8.98 14.71
C THR A 85 -4.16 10.24 15.52
N SER A 86 -3.14 10.97 15.99
CA SER A 86 -3.34 12.24 16.69
C SER A 86 -4.04 13.29 15.82
N GLU A 87 -3.58 13.48 14.57
CA GLU A 87 -4.21 14.45 13.66
C GLU A 87 -5.63 14.04 13.25
N LEU A 88 -5.87 12.75 13.02
CA LEU A 88 -7.21 12.26 12.71
C LEU A 88 -8.17 12.43 13.89
N GLU A 89 -7.74 12.23 15.14
CA GLU A 89 -8.58 12.52 16.30
C GLU A 89 -8.91 14.00 16.47
N LYS A 90 -7.96 14.89 16.17
CA LYS A 90 -8.20 16.34 16.19
C LYS A 90 -9.25 16.72 15.15
N LEU A 91 -9.13 16.15 13.95
CA LEU A 91 -10.05 16.40 12.85
C LEU A 91 -11.46 15.85 13.13
N ASP A 92 -11.57 14.68 13.78
CA ASP A 92 -12.86 14.08 14.16
C ASP A 92 -13.55 14.85 15.29
N GLY A 93 -12.81 15.21 16.33
CA GLY A 93 -13.30 15.98 17.48
C GLY A 93 -14.27 15.23 18.41
N LYS A 94 -14.75 14.02 18.06
CA LYS A 94 -15.69 13.23 18.85
C LYS A 94 -15.10 11.89 19.29
N ALA A 95 -14.74 11.03 18.34
CA ALA A 95 -14.24 9.69 18.64
C ALA A 95 -12.72 9.68 18.85
N LYS A 96 -12.25 8.62 19.51
CA LYS A 96 -10.84 8.35 19.80
C LYS A 96 -10.45 6.98 19.27
N PHE A 97 -9.18 6.79 18.93
CA PHE A 97 -8.69 5.48 18.53
C PHE A 97 -8.65 4.54 19.75
N LYS A 98 -9.28 3.37 19.62
CA LYS A 98 -9.04 2.25 20.51
C LYS A 98 -7.69 1.65 20.16
N VAL A 99 -6.78 1.64 21.13
CA VAL A 99 -5.44 1.06 20.98
C VAL A 99 -5.50 -0.41 21.41
N ASP A 100 -5.13 -1.30 20.50
CA ASP A 100 -5.06 -2.73 20.75
C ASP A 100 -3.65 -3.25 20.44
N ARG A 101 -2.95 -3.71 21.48
CA ARG A 101 -1.58 -4.22 21.40
C ARG A 101 -1.64 -5.74 21.49
N TRP A 102 -0.98 -6.42 20.55
CA TRP A 102 -1.04 -7.87 20.45
C TRP A 102 0.33 -8.45 20.09
N THR A 103 0.51 -9.73 20.41
CA THR A 103 1.72 -10.50 20.14
C THR A 103 1.36 -11.76 19.38
N ARG A 104 2.32 -12.31 18.63
CA ARG A 104 2.14 -13.57 17.90
C ARG A 104 2.87 -14.72 18.59
N PRO A 105 2.25 -15.90 18.72
CA PRO A 105 2.96 -17.10 19.16
C PRO A 105 4.16 -17.45 18.27
N GLU A 106 4.07 -17.16 16.97
CA GLU A 106 5.14 -17.47 16.00
C GLU A 106 6.30 -16.46 16.01
N GLY A 107 6.13 -15.32 16.69
CA GLY A 107 7.13 -14.24 16.77
C GLY A 107 6.61 -12.91 16.24
N GLY A 108 6.90 -11.85 17.00
CA GLY A 108 6.53 -10.48 16.67
C GLY A 108 5.31 -9.95 17.43
N ASP A 109 5.00 -8.68 17.16
CA ASP A 109 3.96 -7.89 17.79
C ASP A 109 3.27 -6.95 16.81
N GLY A 110 2.24 -6.27 17.30
CA GLY A 110 1.59 -5.21 16.54
C GLY A 110 0.74 -4.30 17.41
N ILE A 111 0.38 -3.17 16.82
CA ILE A 111 -0.48 -2.16 17.42
C ILE A 111 -1.56 -1.83 16.39
N SER A 112 -2.79 -2.21 16.67
CA SER A 112 -3.95 -1.84 15.88
C SER A 112 -4.66 -0.67 16.55
N MET A 113 -4.68 0.49 15.91
CA MET A 113 -5.44 1.65 16.36
C MET A 113 -6.68 1.78 15.49
N VAL A 114 -7.87 1.60 16.06
CA VAL A 114 -9.14 1.66 15.32
C VAL A 114 -10.11 2.66 15.95
N MET A 115 -10.63 3.57 15.15
CA MET A 115 -11.74 4.48 15.46
C MET A 115 -12.99 4.02 14.70
N GLN A 116 -14.14 4.05 15.36
CA GLN A 116 -15.43 3.73 14.76
C GLN A 116 -16.47 4.76 15.23
N GLU A 117 -17.46 5.04 14.38
CA GLU A 117 -18.63 5.88 14.70
C GLU A 117 -18.25 7.31 15.16
N GLY A 118 -17.15 7.81 14.59
CA GLY A 118 -16.70 9.19 14.73
C GLY A 118 -17.63 10.18 14.03
N ALA A 119 -17.42 11.47 14.31
CA ALA A 119 -18.19 12.53 13.68
C ALA A 119 -17.79 12.73 12.22
N VAL A 120 -16.49 12.59 11.92
CA VAL A 120 -15.92 12.76 10.58
C VAL A 120 -15.59 11.40 9.98
N PHE A 121 -14.99 10.51 10.78
CA PHE A 121 -14.60 9.17 10.33
C PHE A 121 -15.59 8.15 10.83
N GLU A 122 -16.31 7.53 9.90
CA GLU A 122 -17.21 6.43 10.26
C GLU A 122 -16.41 5.21 10.71
N LYS A 123 -15.27 4.96 10.05
CA LYS A 123 -14.28 3.98 10.50
C LYS A 123 -12.89 4.39 10.02
N ALA A 124 -11.91 4.42 10.92
CA ALA A 124 -10.52 4.69 10.59
C ALA A 124 -9.63 3.64 11.27
N GLY A 125 -8.71 3.08 10.50
CA GLY A 125 -7.77 2.08 10.98
C GLY A 125 -6.34 2.47 10.66
N VAL A 126 -5.45 2.43 11.64
CA VAL A 126 -4.01 2.60 11.46
C VAL A 126 -3.31 1.49 12.23
N ALA A 127 -2.74 0.53 11.53
CA ALA A 127 -2.13 -0.65 12.11
C ALA A 127 -0.63 -0.70 11.82
N VAL A 128 0.16 -1.03 12.85
CA VAL A 128 1.58 -1.34 12.75
C VAL A 128 1.76 -2.81 13.11
N SER A 129 2.58 -3.51 12.33
CA SER A 129 2.97 -4.89 12.60
C SER A 129 4.49 -5.02 12.55
N VAL A 130 5.04 -5.85 13.43
CA VAL A 130 6.45 -6.23 13.48
C VAL A 130 6.48 -7.74 13.60
N VAL A 131 6.87 -8.44 12.54
CA VAL A 131 6.80 -9.89 12.48
C VAL A 131 8.19 -10.46 12.24
N TYR A 132 8.54 -11.42 13.10
CA TYR A 132 9.72 -12.26 12.97
C TYR A 132 9.27 -13.69 12.68
N GLY A 133 10.09 -14.46 11.98
CA GLY A 133 9.81 -15.87 11.76
C GLY A 133 10.89 -16.56 10.95
N MET A 134 10.62 -17.81 10.57
CA MET A 134 11.46 -18.58 9.66
C MET A 134 10.70 -18.84 8.37
N LEU A 135 11.31 -18.52 7.22
CA LEU A 135 10.79 -18.91 5.92
C LEU A 135 11.29 -20.30 5.53
N PRO A 136 10.39 -21.22 5.13
CA PRO A 136 10.80 -22.54 4.67
C PRO A 136 11.48 -22.46 3.28
N PRO A 137 12.32 -23.44 2.92
CA PRO A 137 13.01 -23.50 1.63
C PRO A 137 12.11 -23.31 0.40
N ALA A 138 10.90 -23.88 0.41
CA ALA A 138 9.94 -23.75 -0.69
C ALA A 138 9.43 -22.30 -0.87
N ALA A 139 9.34 -21.55 0.22
CA ALA A 139 9.03 -20.13 0.17
C ALA A 139 10.21 -19.36 -0.41
N ILE A 140 11.40 -19.59 0.13
CA ILE A 140 12.63 -18.96 -0.35
C ILE A 140 12.81 -19.18 -1.87
N ALA A 141 12.57 -20.41 -2.36
CA ALA A 141 12.67 -20.75 -3.78
C ALA A 141 11.77 -19.90 -4.69
N GLN A 142 10.54 -19.61 -4.27
CA GLN A 142 9.61 -18.76 -5.02
C GLN A 142 10.03 -17.28 -5.01
N MET A 143 10.75 -16.83 -3.97
CA MET A 143 11.29 -15.46 -3.88
C MET A 143 12.45 -15.23 -4.86
N ARG A 144 13.26 -16.27 -5.09
CA ARG A 144 14.46 -16.20 -5.95
C ARG A 144 14.18 -15.73 -7.37
N ALA A 145 12.95 -15.92 -7.87
CA ALA A 145 12.55 -15.48 -9.20
C ALA A 145 12.68 -13.95 -9.38
N LYS A 146 12.51 -13.18 -8.30
CA LYS A 146 12.68 -11.72 -8.29
C LYS A 146 13.94 -11.25 -7.58
N HIS A 147 14.50 -12.10 -6.72
CA HIS A 147 15.62 -11.79 -5.82
C HIS A 147 16.80 -12.73 -6.09
N PRO A 148 17.58 -12.52 -7.17
CA PRO A 148 18.62 -13.46 -7.61
C PRO A 148 19.78 -13.61 -6.62
N ASN A 149 19.95 -12.65 -5.71
CA ASN A 149 20.96 -12.69 -4.63
C ASN A 149 20.67 -13.77 -3.57
N ILE A 150 19.45 -14.32 -3.57
CA ILE A 150 19.07 -15.42 -2.68
C ILE A 150 19.64 -16.74 -3.24
N ALA A 151 20.64 -17.28 -2.55
CA ALA A 151 21.20 -18.58 -2.85
C ALA A 151 20.15 -19.70 -2.69
N ASP A 152 20.32 -20.79 -3.44
CA ASP A 152 19.52 -21.99 -3.20
C ASP A 152 19.85 -22.56 -1.82
N THR A 153 18.83 -22.83 -1.02
CA THR A 153 19.01 -23.34 0.34
C THR A 153 17.98 -24.43 0.62
N LYS A 154 18.42 -25.45 1.36
CA LYS A 154 17.56 -26.50 1.92
C LYS A 154 17.19 -26.22 3.38
N GLU A 155 17.76 -25.17 3.96
CA GLU A 155 17.51 -24.76 5.34
C GLU A 155 16.58 -23.55 5.39
N PRO A 156 15.71 -23.46 6.41
CA PRO A 156 14.93 -22.26 6.66
C PRO A 156 15.84 -21.04 6.90
N MET A 157 15.39 -19.85 6.48
CA MET A 157 16.07 -18.59 6.78
C MET A 157 15.18 -17.71 7.64
N PRO A 158 15.73 -16.97 8.61
CA PRO A 158 14.93 -16.00 9.35
C PRO A 158 14.47 -14.90 8.43
N PHE A 159 13.29 -14.37 8.69
CA PHE A 159 12.82 -13.16 8.05
C PHE A 159 12.30 -12.18 9.08
N PHE A 160 12.31 -10.92 8.68
CA PHE A 160 11.67 -9.84 9.40
C PHE A 160 10.80 -9.04 8.43
N VAL A 161 9.63 -8.63 8.90
CA VAL A 161 8.80 -7.67 8.19
C VAL A 161 8.20 -6.69 9.19
N THR A 162 8.27 -5.41 8.86
CA THR A 162 7.53 -4.38 9.58
C THR A 162 6.87 -3.42 8.62
N GLY A 163 5.77 -2.82 9.05
CA GLY A 163 5.11 -1.79 8.27
C GLY A 163 3.94 -1.16 8.99
N ILE A 164 3.50 -0.05 8.41
CA ILE A 164 2.25 0.64 8.73
C ILE A 164 1.27 0.43 7.58
N SER A 165 0.01 0.17 7.92
CA SER A 165 -1.10 0.08 6.98
C SER A 165 -2.28 0.87 7.51
N SER A 166 -2.95 1.64 6.66
CA SER A 166 -4.12 2.40 7.05
C SER A 166 -5.18 2.40 5.99
N VAL A 167 -6.43 2.35 6.43
CA VAL A 167 -7.62 2.63 5.63
C VAL A 167 -8.53 3.51 6.45
N ILE A 168 -9.02 4.58 5.83
CA ILE A 168 -9.89 5.57 6.48
C ILE A 168 -11.13 5.77 5.62
N HIS A 169 -12.30 5.56 6.22
CA HIS A 169 -13.61 5.73 5.62
C HIS A 169 -14.34 6.91 6.29
N PRO A 170 -14.38 8.09 5.65
CA PRO A 170 -15.19 9.21 6.12
C PRO A 170 -16.68 8.88 6.14
N ASN A 171 -17.40 9.55 7.03
CA ASN A 171 -18.85 9.51 7.08
C ASN A 171 -19.45 10.23 5.85
N ASN A 172 -19.01 11.47 5.60
CA ASN A 172 -19.53 12.31 4.52
C ASN A 172 -19.17 11.76 3.11
N PRO A 173 -20.15 11.54 2.20
CA PRO A 173 -19.90 11.09 0.82
C PRO A 173 -18.96 11.98 0.00
N ASN A 174 -18.90 13.27 0.34
CA ASN A 174 -18.00 14.23 -0.30
C ASN A 174 -16.52 13.99 0.05
N ALA A 175 -16.25 13.33 1.18
CA ALA A 175 -14.91 13.06 1.66
C ALA A 175 -14.44 11.66 1.21
N PRO A 176 -13.27 11.55 0.55
CA PRO A 176 -12.83 10.29 -0.04
C PRO A 176 -12.30 9.30 1.01
N THR A 177 -12.53 8.01 0.74
CA THR A 177 -11.76 6.95 1.41
C THR A 177 -10.30 7.04 0.97
N VAL A 178 -9.35 6.82 1.89
CA VAL A 178 -7.93 6.78 1.57
C VAL A 178 -7.30 5.51 2.12
N HIS A 179 -6.30 4.99 1.41
CA HIS A 179 -5.45 3.91 1.84
C HIS A 179 -3.98 4.32 1.72
N PHE A 180 -3.15 3.84 2.65
CA PHE A 180 -1.72 3.82 2.46
C PHE A 180 -1.08 2.63 3.17
N ASN A 181 0.08 2.22 2.66
CA ASN A 181 0.92 1.20 3.26
C ASN A 181 2.39 1.56 3.05
N TYR A 182 3.23 1.34 4.06
CA TYR A 182 4.69 1.38 3.92
C TYR A 182 5.31 0.27 4.75
N ARG A 183 6.15 -0.55 4.12
CA ARG A 183 6.73 -1.74 4.73
C ARG A 183 8.17 -1.97 4.30
N TYR A 184 8.88 -2.67 5.16
CA TYR A 184 10.22 -3.18 4.93
C TYR A 184 10.23 -4.68 5.20
N PHE A 185 10.93 -5.42 4.35
CA PHE A 185 11.17 -6.85 4.51
C PHE A 185 12.67 -7.11 4.45
N GLU A 186 13.18 -8.00 5.30
CA GLU A 186 14.52 -8.55 5.20
C GLU A 186 14.55 -10.07 5.42
N LEU A 187 15.48 -10.75 4.74
CA LEU A 187 15.69 -12.19 4.78
C LEU A 187 17.13 -12.49 5.18
N GLY A 188 17.30 -13.50 6.04
CA GLY A 188 18.60 -14.12 6.30
C GLY A 188 19.55 -13.28 7.12
N ALA A 189 19.07 -12.29 7.88
CA ALA A 189 19.89 -11.54 8.81
C ALA A 189 20.32 -12.43 10.00
N GLN A 190 21.51 -13.02 9.92
CA GLN A 190 22.16 -13.81 10.99
C GLN A 190 23.68 -13.61 10.94
N GLY A 191 24.37 -13.87 12.06
CA GLY A 191 25.84 -13.83 12.14
C GLY A 191 26.39 -12.50 12.67
N GLU A 192 27.73 -12.41 12.77
CA GLU A 192 28.43 -11.27 13.39
C GLU A 192 28.21 -9.92 12.69
N ASP A 193 27.92 -9.91 11.38
CA ASP A 193 27.65 -8.69 10.62
C ASP A 193 26.17 -8.26 10.66
N GLY A 194 25.26 -9.18 11.03
CA GLY A 194 23.82 -8.94 11.16
C GLY A 194 23.14 -8.46 9.88
N LYS A 195 23.77 -8.64 8.71
CA LYS A 195 23.27 -8.12 7.43
C LYS A 195 22.31 -9.10 6.76
N PRO A 196 21.22 -8.62 6.16
CA PRO A 196 20.30 -9.49 5.44
C PRO A 196 20.87 -9.92 4.07
N VAL A 197 20.55 -11.15 3.66
CA VAL A 197 20.84 -11.72 2.34
C VAL A 197 20.06 -10.98 1.24
N SER A 198 18.82 -10.62 1.53
CA SER A 198 17.97 -9.83 0.63
C SER A 198 17.01 -8.99 1.47
N TRP A 199 16.65 -7.83 0.94
CA TRP A 199 15.73 -6.88 1.57
C TRP A 199 15.07 -6.04 0.49
N TRP A 200 13.89 -5.49 0.78
CA TRP A 200 13.22 -4.52 -0.09
C TRP A 200 12.20 -3.71 0.70
N PHE A 201 11.84 -2.57 0.12
CA PHE A 201 10.70 -1.78 0.56
C PHE A 201 9.48 -2.04 -0.32
N GLY A 202 8.30 -1.78 0.24
CA GLY A 202 7.06 -1.73 -0.50
C GLY A 202 6.12 -0.73 0.12
N GLY A 203 5.16 -0.25 -0.66
CA GLY A 203 4.20 0.70 -0.15
C GLY A 203 3.42 1.44 -1.23
N GLY A 204 2.78 2.51 -0.80
CA GLY A 204 1.93 3.31 -1.66
C GLY A 204 0.87 4.07 -0.87
N SER A 205 0.19 4.97 -1.55
CA SER A 205 -1.02 5.60 -1.07
C SER A 205 -1.95 5.84 -2.24
N ASP A 206 -3.25 5.65 -2.03
CA ASP A 206 -4.27 5.80 -3.07
C ASP A 206 -5.57 6.39 -2.51
N LEU A 207 -6.30 7.08 -3.38
CA LEU A 207 -7.52 7.82 -3.03
C LEU A 207 -8.75 7.21 -3.72
N THR A 208 -9.80 6.97 -2.93
CA THR A 208 -11.06 6.35 -3.37
C THR A 208 -12.26 7.27 -3.07
N PRO A 209 -12.54 8.27 -3.94
CA PRO A 209 -13.70 9.14 -3.80
C PRO A 209 -15.02 8.44 -4.15
N ALA A 210 -16.10 8.82 -3.47
CA ALA A 210 -17.46 8.53 -3.93
C ALA A 210 -17.97 9.63 -4.87
N ILE A 211 -17.56 10.88 -4.65
CA ILE A 211 -17.84 12.03 -5.53
C ILE A 211 -16.50 12.59 -5.98
N LEU A 212 -16.32 12.79 -7.29
CA LEU A 212 -15.07 13.29 -7.84
C LEU A 212 -15.00 14.82 -7.76
N TYR A 213 -14.03 15.31 -7.00
CA TYR A 213 -13.56 16.70 -7.03
C TYR A 213 -12.19 16.71 -7.70
N GLU A 214 -12.07 17.35 -8.86
CA GLU A 214 -10.83 17.33 -9.66
C GLU A 214 -9.67 18.00 -8.91
N GLU A 215 -9.96 19.07 -8.16
CA GLU A 215 -8.98 19.76 -7.34
C GLU A 215 -8.41 18.91 -6.19
N ASP A 216 -9.18 17.94 -5.69
CA ASP A 216 -8.71 17.02 -4.66
C ASP A 216 -7.80 15.94 -5.27
N ALA A 217 -8.15 15.48 -6.47
CA ALA A 217 -7.31 14.54 -7.23
C ALA A 217 -5.97 15.17 -7.59
N VAL A 218 -5.98 16.41 -8.09
CA VAL A 218 -4.75 17.18 -8.39
C VAL A 218 -3.91 17.34 -7.13
N HIS A 219 -4.49 17.87 -6.04
CA HIS A 219 -3.78 18.07 -4.77
C HIS A 219 -3.13 16.79 -4.25
N PHE A 220 -3.89 15.69 -4.20
CA PHE A 220 -3.40 14.41 -3.71
C PHE A 220 -2.19 13.93 -4.51
N HIS A 221 -2.29 13.95 -5.84
CA HIS A 221 -1.23 13.50 -6.73
C HIS A 221 -0.01 14.44 -6.75
N GLU A 222 -0.20 15.76 -6.68
CA GLU A 222 0.89 16.74 -6.60
C GLU A 222 1.74 16.53 -5.35
N VAL A 223 1.11 16.36 -4.17
CA VAL A 223 1.83 16.13 -2.91
C VAL A 223 2.60 14.80 -2.95
N ILE A 224 2.05 13.76 -3.58
CA ILE A 224 2.78 12.51 -3.80
C ILE A 224 3.97 12.74 -4.73
N LYS A 225 3.77 13.44 -5.85
CA LYS A 225 4.83 13.72 -6.81
C LYS A 225 5.98 14.52 -6.18
N GLU A 226 5.69 15.52 -5.36
CA GLU A 226 6.70 16.27 -4.61
C GLU A 226 7.51 15.38 -3.67
N ALA A 227 6.89 14.36 -3.06
CA ALA A 227 7.60 13.39 -2.24
C ALA A 227 8.51 12.50 -3.11
N CYS A 228 8.01 12.01 -4.24
CA CYS A 228 8.78 11.19 -5.19
C CYS A 228 9.97 11.93 -5.83
N ASP A 229 9.74 13.17 -6.29
CA ASP A 229 10.72 13.97 -7.05
C ASP A 229 11.98 14.31 -6.23
N LYS A 230 11.89 14.26 -4.89
CA LYS A 230 13.06 14.43 -4.00
C LYS A 230 14.06 13.28 -4.10
N HIS A 231 13.65 12.12 -4.62
CA HIS A 231 14.43 10.88 -4.62
C HIS A 231 14.71 10.36 -6.03
N ASP A 232 13.71 10.35 -6.91
CA ASP A 232 13.86 10.02 -8.33
C ASP A 232 12.65 10.57 -9.10
N PRO A 233 12.86 11.42 -10.14
CA PRO A 233 11.76 11.97 -10.94
C PRO A 233 10.94 10.89 -11.69
N ARG A 234 11.44 9.66 -11.80
CA ARG A 234 10.72 8.52 -12.39
C ARG A 234 9.78 7.82 -11.41
N TYR A 235 9.96 7.99 -10.10
CA TYR A 235 9.15 7.28 -9.10
C TYR A 235 7.67 7.61 -9.22
N TYR A 236 7.29 8.88 -9.37
CA TYR A 236 5.88 9.22 -9.53
C TYR A 236 5.25 8.58 -10.80
N PRO A 237 5.75 8.80 -12.03
CA PRO A 237 5.12 8.23 -13.21
C PRO A 237 5.10 6.69 -13.20
N ASP A 238 6.17 6.03 -12.74
CA ASP A 238 6.23 4.57 -12.70
C ASP A 238 5.28 3.99 -11.64
N PHE A 239 5.31 4.53 -10.43
CA PHE A 239 4.49 4.02 -9.32
C PHE A 239 3.02 4.43 -9.44
N LYS A 240 2.71 5.55 -10.11
CA LYS A 240 1.33 5.91 -10.44
C LYS A 240 0.73 4.93 -11.43
N LYS A 241 1.46 4.61 -12.50
CA LYS A 241 1.03 3.59 -13.46
C LYS A 241 0.82 2.24 -12.77
N TRP A 242 1.74 1.85 -11.90
CA TRP A 242 1.58 0.60 -11.14
C TRP A 242 0.38 0.64 -10.19
N CYS A 243 0.08 1.78 -9.58
CA CYS A 243 -1.11 1.97 -8.75
C CYS A 243 -2.40 1.77 -9.56
N ASP A 244 -2.47 2.35 -10.76
CA ASP A 244 -3.60 2.16 -11.68
C ASP A 244 -3.76 0.67 -12.03
N GLU A 245 -2.68 -0.02 -12.40
CA GLU A 245 -2.73 -1.45 -12.73
C GLU A 245 -3.11 -2.34 -11.54
N TYR A 246 -2.65 -2.01 -10.33
CA TYR A 246 -2.86 -2.83 -9.15
C TYR A 246 -4.29 -2.76 -8.60
N PHE A 247 -4.88 -1.56 -8.56
CA PHE A 247 -6.22 -1.33 -7.99
C PHE A 247 -7.36 -1.45 -9.00
N TYR A 248 -7.16 -2.23 -10.06
CA TYR A 248 -8.19 -2.56 -11.04
C TYR A 248 -9.10 -3.69 -10.53
N ILE A 249 -10.40 -3.61 -10.84
CA ILE A 249 -11.42 -4.61 -10.51
C ILE A 249 -11.86 -5.30 -11.82
N PRO A 250 -11.21 -6.41 -12.23
CA PRO A 250 -11.45 -7.04 -13.54
C PRO A 250 -12.91 -7.34 -13.86
N HIS A 251 -13.67 -7.86 -12.90
CA HIS A 251 -15.07 -8.24 -13.11
C HIS A 251 -16.03 -7.04 -13.18
N ARG A 252 -15.57 -5.83 -12.82
CA ARG A 252 -16.33 -4.58 -12.94
C ARG A 252 -15.83 -3.67 -14.06
N GLN A 253 -14.65 -3.95 -14.59
CA GLN A 253 -13.96 -3.14 -15.60
C GLN A 253 -13.80 -1.68 -15.16
N GLU A 254 -13.46 -1.48 -13.89
CA GLU A 254 -13.22 -0.18 -13.28
C GLU A 254 -12.10 -0.27 -12.24
N HIS A 255 -11.49 0.86 -11.94
CA HIS A 255 -10.53 1.00 -10.86
C HIS A 255 -11.27 1.24 -9.54
N ARG A 256 -10.67 0.81 -8.42
CA ARG A 256 -11.22 1.00 -7.08
C ARG A 256 -11.44 2.49 -6.77
N GLY A 257 -10.48 3.31 -7.16
CA GLY A 257 -10.42 4.75 -6.94
C GLY A 257 -9.63 5.45 -8.04
N ILE A 258 -9.14 6.65 -7.76
CA ILE A 258 -8.41 7.52 -8.70
C ILE A 258 -6.88 7.39 -8.60
N GLY A 259 -6.42 6.28 -8.00
CA GLY A 259 -5.01 5.93 -7.90
C GLY A 259 -4.24 6.78 -6.90
N GLY A 260 -2.93 6.86 -7.14
CA GLY A 260 -1.93 7.46 -6.26
C GLY A 260 -0.58 6.88 -6.65
N ILE A 261 0.16 6.27 -5.73
CA ILE A 261 1.36 5.49 -6.04
C ILE A 261 1.30 4.11 -5.42
N PHE A 262 1.91 3.13 -6.08
CA PHE A 262 2.12 1.78 -5.57
C PHE A 262 3.50 1.29 -6.00
N PHE A 263 4.24 0.69 -5.06
CA PHE A 263 5.53 0.05 -5.29
C PHE A 263 5.69 -1.18 -4.41
N ASP A 264 6.40 -2.18 -4.93
CA ASP A 264 6.72 -3.42 -4.24
C ASP A 264 8.07 -3.92 -4.76
N ASP A 265 8.73 -4.81 -4.00
CA ASP A 265 10.05 -5.33 -4.35
C ASP A 265 11.05 -4.19 -4.70
N LEU A 266 10.99 -3.05 -3.99
CA LEU A 266 11.86 -1.88 -4.24
C LEU A 266 13.20 -2.03 -3.51
N ASP A 267 14.24 -2.35 -4.26
CA ASP A 267 15.62 -2.60 -3.79
C ASP A 267 16.69 -2.03 -4.75
N ASN A 268 16.30 -1.10 -5.64
CA ASN A 268 17.13 -0.63 -6.75
C ASN A 268 18.16 0.46 -6.41
N LYS A 269 18.26 0.86 -5.14
CA LYS A 269 19.21 1.84 -4.60
C LYS A 269 19.70 1.38 -3.23
N SER A 270 20.55 2.16 -2.55
CA SER A 270 20.96 1.82 -1.18
C SER A 270 19.77 1.76 -0.21
N PRO A 271 19.83 0.94 0.86
CA PRO A 271 18.79 0.91 1.90
C PRO A 271 18.49 2.30 2.46
N GLU A 272 19.51 3.13 2.64
CA GLU A 272 19.43 4.48 3.21
C GLU A 272 18.65 5.43 2.29
N GLU A 273 18.93 5.41 0.98
CA GLU A 273 18.19 6.21 0.00
C GLU A 273 16.71 5.79 -0.06
N LEU A 274 16.43 4.49 -0.10
CA LEU A 274 15.06 3.98 -0.17
C LEU A 274 14.29 4.19 1.13
N PHE A 275 14.96 4.12 2.28
CA PHE A 275 14.38 4.49 3.55
C PHE A 275 14.01 5.97 3.59
N GLY A 276 14.88 6.86 3.09
CA GLY A 276 14.57 8.29 2.96
C GLY A 276 13.38 8.57 2.04
N PHE A 277 13.23 7.79 0.96
CA PHE A 277 12.05 7.82 0.09
C PHE A 277 10.78 7.41 0.84
N VAL A 278 10.80 6.27 1.54
CA VAL A 278 9.67 5.79 2.33
C VAL A 278 9.28 6.78 3.43
N GLN A 279 10.26 7.40 4.10
CA GLN A 279 10.01 8.46 5.09
C GLN A 279 9.33 9.68 4.45
N SER A 280 9.77 10.08 3.26
CA SER A 280 9.17 11.19 2.53
C SER A 280 7.72 10.92 2.13
N CYS A 281 7.42 9.69 1.69
CA CYS A 281 6.06 9.26 1.39
C CYS A 281 5.18 9.20 2.65
N GLY A 282 5.67 8.62 3.74
CA GLY A 282 4.94 8.54 5.01
C GLY A 282 4.59 9.93 5.57
N HIS A 283 5.54 10.85 5.61
CA HIS A 283 5.30 12.23 6.07
C HIS A 283 4.43 13.06 5.11
N ALA A 284 4.32 12.65 3.84
CA ALA A 284 3.44 13.31 2.87
C ALA A 284 1.97 12.99 3.10
N PHE A 285 1.63 11.86 3.74
CA PHE A 285 0.25 11.40 3.90
C PHE A 285 -0.70 12.44 4.50
N LEU A 286 -0.33 13.06 5.62
CA LEU A 286 -1.18 14.07 6.26
C LEU A 286 -1.38 15.32 5.37
N LYS A 287 -0.35 15.69 4.60
CA LYS A 287 -0.42 16.80 3.63
C LYS A 287 -1.31 16.45 2.43
N GLN A 288 -1.34 15.19 2.03
CA GLN A 288 -2.24 14.69 0.98
C GLN A 288 -3.70 14.75 1.44
N TYR A 289 -3.98 14.30 2.66
CA TYR A 289 -5.35 13.97 3.07
C TYR A 289 -6.06 15.04 3.89
N ILE A 290 -5.39 15.68 4.86
CA ILE A 290 -6.05 16.64 5.77
C ILE A 290 -6.66 17.83 5.02
N PRO A 291 -5.98 18.49 4.06
CA PRO A 291 -6.58 19.60 3.32
C PRO A 291 -7.82 19.22 2.50
N ILE A 292 -7.88 17.98 2.02
CA ILE A 292 -9.09 17.44 1.35
C ILE A 292 -10.20 17.29 2.40
N MET A 293 -9.91 16.67 3.54
CA MET A 293 -10.90 16.46 4.58
C MET A 293 -11.48 17.77 5.12
N GLU A 294 -10.67 18.80 5.35
CA GLU A 294 -11.14 20.12 5.79
C GLU A 294 -12.12 20.77 4.81
N LYS A 295 -11.93 20.57 3.50
CA LYS A 295 -12.85 21.08 2.48
C LYS A 295 -14.15 20.30 2.40
N ARG A 296 -14.12 18.99 2.64
CA ARG A 296 -15.22 18.07 2.29
C ARG A 296 -16.07 17.59 3.44
N LYS A 297 -15.50 17.48 4.65
CA LYS A 297 -16.16 16.79 5.79
C LYS A 297 -17.48 17.41 6.23
N ASP A 298 -17.64 18.72 6.08
CA ASP A 298 -18.83 19.47 6.53
C ASP A 298 -19.79 19.84 5.39
N LEU A 299 -19.52 19.40 4.15
CA LEU A 299 -20.39 19.72 3.02
C LEU A 299 -21.75 19.01 3.17
N PRO A 300 -22.87 19.67 2.85
CA PRO A 300 -24.17 19.00 2.82
C PRO A 300 -24.16 17.89 1.76
N PHE A 301 -24.91 16.83 2.03
CA PHE A 301 -25.11 15.72 1.12
C PHE A 301 -26.55 15.22 1.20
N THR A 302 -26.99 14.55 0.15
CA THR A 302 -28.33 13.96 0.01
C THR A 302 -28.32 12.47 0.36
N ASP A 303 -29.51 11.90 0.55
CA ASP A 303 -29.64 10.45 0.70
C ASP A 303 -29.12 9.68 -0.53
N GLU A 304 -29.21 10.27 -1.73
CA GLU A 304 -28.65 9.71 -2.97
C GLU A 304 -27.11 9.67 -2.91
N ASP A 305 -26.46 10.74 -2.45
CA ASP A 305 -25.00 10.77 -2.27
C ASP A 305 -24.54 9.70 -1.29
N ARG A 306 -25.27 9.54 -0.18
CA ARG A 306 -24.99 8.53 0.83
C ARG A 306 -25.22 7.12 0.29
N HIS A 307 -26.30 6.90 -0.45
CA HIS A 307 -26.59 5.62 -1.12
C HIS A 307 -25.47 5.26 -2.11
N TRP A 308 -25.04 6.21 -2.93
CA TRP A 308 -23.94 6.03 -3.87
C TRP A 308 -22.62 5.70 -3.17
N GLN A 309 -22.30 6.40 -2.07
CA GLN A 309 -21.13 6.08 -1.25
C GLN A 309 -21.15 4.62 -0.77
N GLN A 310 -22.31 4.08 -0.37
CA GLN A 310 -22.42 2.68 0.05
C GLN A 310 -22.16 1.70 -1.09
N LEU A 311 -22.61 2.01 -2.31
CA LEU A 311 -22.32 1.20 -3.50
C LEU A 311 -20.83 1.24 -3.86
N ARG A 312 -20.19 2.42 -3.79
CA ARG A 312 -18.73 2.55 -3.99
C ARG A 312 -17.93 1.81 -2.93
N ARG A 313 -18.39 1.82 -1.67
CA ARG A 313 -17.81 0.99 -0.60
C ARG A 313 -17.98 -0.50 -0.85
N GLY A 314 -19.08 -0.93 -1.48
CA GLY A 314 -19.24 -2.30 -1.97
C GLY A 314 -18.12 -2.70 -2.95
N ARG A 315 -17.72 -1.80 -3.86
CA ARG A 315 -16.56 -2.01 -4.76
C ARG A 315 -15.23 -2.09 -4.01
N TYR A 316 -15.07 -1.29 -2.97
CA TYR A 316 -13.88 -1.36 -2.10
C TYR A 316 -13.75 -2.73 -1.43
N VAL A 317 -14.87 -3.26 -0.91
CA VAL A 317 -14.94 -4.60 -0.32
C VAL A 317 -14.68 -5.69 -1.37
N GLU A 318 -15.28 -5.59 -2.55
CA GLU A 318 -15.04 -6.52 -3.67
C GLU A 318 -13.54 -6.61 -4.01
N PHE A 319 -12.85 -5.46 -4.10
CA PHE A 319 -11.41 -5.46 -4.35
C PHE A 319 -10.64 -6.15 -3.24
N ASN A 320 -10.86 -5.75 -1.97
CA ASN A 320 -10.08 -6.26 -0.86
C ASN A 320 -10.26 -7.77 -0.63
N LEU A 321 -11.48 -8.30 -0.81
CA LEU A 321 -11.73 -9.73 -0.60
C LEU A 321 -11.30 -10.62 -1.77
N VAL A 322 -11.32 -10.11 -3.00
CA VAL A 322 -11.08 -10.93 -4.20
C VAL A 322 -9.66 -10.76 -4.75
N TYR A 323 -9.15 -9.53 -4.79
CA TYR A 323 -7.94 -9.17 -5.53
C TYR A 323 -6.78 -8.68 -4.68
N ASP A 324 -7.05 -8.05 -3.53
CA ASP A 324 -5.99 -7.54 -2.67
C ASP A 324 -5.12 -8.69 -2.16
N ARG A 325 -3.83 -8.62 -2.52
CA ARG A 325 -2.85 -9.64 -2.14
C ARG A 325 -2.64 -9.65 -0.64
N GLY A 326 -2.64 -8.47 0.01
CA GLY A 326 -2.41 -8.33 1.44
C GLY A 326 -3.52 -8.98 2.27
N THR A 327 -4.77 -8.64 1.98
CA THR A 327 -5.96 -9.18 2.66
C THR A 327 -6.07 -10.69 2.45
N LYS A 328 -6.00 -11.17 1.21
CA LYS A 328 -6.11 -12.60 0.91
C LYS A 328 -5.01 -13.40 1.60
N PHE A 329 -3.76 -12.92 1.57
CA PHE A 329 -2.64 -13.56 2.26
C PHE A 329 -2.86 -13.58 3.78
N GLY A 330 -3.23 -12.44 4.37
CA GLY A 330 -3.45 -12.33 5.80
C GLY A 330 -4.50 -13.33 6.30
N LEU A 331 -5.63 -13.45 5.60
CA LEU A 331 -6.71 -14.36 5.99
C LEU A 331 -6.35 -15.84 5.83
N LEU A 332 -5.44 -16.17 4.90
CA LEU A 332 -4.97 -17.54 4.68
C LEU A 332 -3.80 -17.92 5.58
N THR A 333 -3.18 -16.97 6.28
CA THR A 333 -2.02 -17.22 7.15
C THR A 333 -2.48 -17.69 8.52
N PRO A 334 -2.11 -18.91 8.97
CA PRO A 334 -2.43 -19.38 10.31
C PRO A 334 -1.86 -18.44 11.39
N GLY A 335 -2.67 -18.15 12.41
CA GLY A 335 -2.27 -17.26 13.51
C GLY A 335 -2.24 -15.76 13.15
N ALA A 336 -2.56 -15.39 11.91
CA ALA A 336 -2.75 -13.98 11.56
C ALA A 336 -4.00 -13.41 12.23
N ARG A 337 -3.91 -12.14 12.65
CA ARG A 337 -4.99 -11.48 13.36
C ARG A 337 -6.06 -10.98 12.39
N THR A 338 -7.10 -11.79 12.19
CA THR A 338 -8.25 -11.50 11.31
C THR A 338 -8.83 -10.10 11.52
N GLU A 339 -9.03 -9.68 12.77
CA GLU A 339 -9.57 -8.35 13.10
C GLU A 339 -8.68 -7.19 12.63
N SER A 340 -7.35 -7.37 12.64
CA SER A 340 -6.43 -6.36 12.10
C SER A 340 -6.49 -6.28 10.58
N ILE A 341 -6.76 -7.40 9.91
CA ILE A 341 -6.86 -7.48 8.44
C ILE A 341 -8.18 -6.85 7.97
N LEU A 342 -9.29 -7.22 8.61
CA LEU A 342 -10.63 -6.74 8.26
C LEU A 342 -10.96 -5.35 8.81
N MET A 343 -10.04 -4.76 9.58
CA MET A 343 -10.06 -3.32 9.88
C MET A 343 -10.19 -2.47 8.61
N THR A 344 -9.62 -2.94 7.49
CA THR A 344 -9.68 -2.28 6.17
C THR A 344 -11.08 -2.19 5.55
N MET A 345 -12.07 -2.92 6.10
CA MET A 345 -13.43 -2.89 5.59
C MET A 345 -14.20 -1.69 6.16
N PRO A 346 -15.09 -1.04 5.38
CA PRO A 346 -15.97 0.00 5.88
C PRO A 346 -16.96 -0.55 6.91
N LEU A 347 -17.58 0.32 7.71
CA LEU A 347 -18.60 -0.09 8.67
C LEU A 347 -19.85 -0.62 7.96
N THR A 348 -20.24 0.05 6.87
CA THR A 348 -21.35 -0.36 6.00
C THR A 348 -20.96 -0.29 4.53
N ALA A 349 -21.55 -1.18 3.73
CA ALA A 349 -21.44 -1.24 2.28
C ALA A 349 -22.75 -1.79 1.69
N ARG A 350 -22.98 -1.57 0.39
CA ARG A 350 -24.23 -1.95 -0.28
C ARG A 350 -23.95 -2.61 -1.63
N TRP A 351 -24.81 -3.58 -1.98
CA TRP A 351 -24.87 -4.22 -3.29
C TRP A 351 -26.31 -4.23 -3.78
N GLU A 352 -26.50 -3.84 -5.04
CA GLU A 352 -27.80 -3.84 -5.69
C GLU A 352 -27.71 -4.50 -7.05
N TYR A 353 -28.74 -5.27 -7.40
CA TYR A 353 -28.82 -5.96 -8.67
C TYR A 353 -29.07 -4.94 -9.80
N MET A 354 -28.19 -4.91 -10.80
CA MET A 354 -28.30 -4.05 -11.99
C MET A 354 -28.46 -2.55 -11.71
N HIS A 355 -27.90 -2.03 -10.61
CA HIS A 355 -27.90 -0.59 -10.36
C HIS A 355 -27.11 0.17 -11.44
N GLU A 356 -27.74 1.18 -12.04
CA GLU A 356 -27.12 2.11 -12.98
C GLU A 356 -26.79 3.44 -12.30
N PRO A 357 -25.55 3.95 -12.38
CA PRO A 357 -25.19 5.23 -11.80
C PRO A 357 -25.97 6.39 -12.42
N ASN A 358 -26.42 7.34 -11.59
CA ASN A 358 -26.87 8.65 -12.06
C ASN A 358 -25.73 9.35 -12.84
N VAL A 359 -25.92 9.49 -14.16
CA VAL A 359 -24.87 10.02 -15.05
C VAL A 359 -24.53 11.47 -14.73
N GLN A 360 -25.51 12.28 -14.32
CA GLN A 360 -25.28 13.69 -14.01
C GLN A 360 -24.44 13.86 -12.73
N ALA A 361 -24.73 13.09 -11.69
CA ALA A 361 -24.02 13.17 -10.41
C ALA A 361 -22.70 12.40 -10.42
N HIS A 362 -22.69 11.17 -10.98
CA HIS A 362 -21.60 10.21 -10.80
C HIS A 362 -20.78 9.94 -12.08
N GLY A 363 -21.23 10.43 -13.24
CA GLY A 363 -20.62 10.13 -14.54
C GLY A 363 -19.14 10.48 -14.61
N LYS A 364 -18.75 11.67 -14.10
CA LYS A 364 -17.34 12.10 -14.08
C LYS A 364 -16.43 11.13 -13.33
N LEU A 365 -16.88 10.64 -12.18
CA LEU A 365 -16.15 9.64 -11.42
C LEU A 365 -16.07 8.34 -12.22
N MET A 366 -17.20 7.83 -12.71
CA MET A 366 -17.24 6.56 -13.44
C MET A 366 -16.33 6.56 -14.67
N ASP A 367 -16.25 7.67 -15.40
CA ASP A 367 -15.33 7.81 -16.53
C ASP A 367 -13.87 7.75 -16.07
N ALA A 368 -13.52 8.41 -14.96
CA ALA A 368 -12.16 8.35 -14.39
C ALA A 368 -11.81 6.95 -13.86
N LEU A 369 -12.79 6.20 -13.34
CA LEU A 369 -12.58 4.84 -12.85
C LEU A 369 -12.47 3.82 -14.01
N ARG A 370 -13.14 4.03 -15.14
CA ARG A 370 -13.02 3.14 -16.31
C ARG A 370 -11.73 3.41 -17.09
N ALA A 371 -11.29 4.66 -17.11
CA ALA A 371 -10.07 5.09 -17.80
C ALA A 371 -9.26 6.03 -16.89
N PRO A 372 -8.19 5.51 -16.23
CA PRO A 372 -7.30 6.33 -15.41
C PRO A 372 -6.78 7.54 -16.17
N ARG A 373 -6.68 8.66 -15.46
CA ARG A 373 -6.27 9.95 -16.01
C ARG A 373 -4.93 10.38 -15.42
N ASP A 374 -4.26 11.27 -16.13
CA ASP A 374 -3.15 12.01 -15.54
C ASP A 374 -3.72 13.23 -14.81
N TRP A 375 -3.62 13.22 -13.49
CA TRP A 375 -4.21 14.26 -12.64
C TRP A 375 -3.36 15.53 -12.55
N ILE A 376 -2.05 15.42 -12.80
CA ILE A 376 -1.14 16.58 -12.71
C ILE A 376 -1.04 17.20 -14.10
N PRO A 377 -1.40 18.48 -14.27
CA PRO A 377 -1.28 19.16 -15.55
C PRO A 377 0.19 19.18 -16.03
N PHE A 378 0.41 18.97 -17.33
CA PHE A 378 1.73 19.21 -17.93
C PHE A 378 2.09 20.70 -17.78
N SER A 379 3.01 21.03 -16.86
CA SER A 379 3.61 22.36 -16.87
C SER A 379 4.47 22.47 -18.13
N ARG A 380 4.11 23.37 -19.05
CA ARG A 380 5.02 23.78 -20.12
C ARG A 380 6.18 24.50 -19.43
N SER A 381 7.33 23.86 -19.32
CA SER A 381 8.54 24.53 -18.86
C SER A 381 8.76 25.79 -19.70
N SER A 382 8.87 26.93 -19.02
CA SER A 382 9.23 28.21 -19.62
C SER A 382 10.58 28.04 -20.30
N THR A 383 10.56 27.97 -21.62
CA THR A 383 11.76 27.99 -22.43
C THR A 383 12.41 29.35 -22.21
N SER A 384 13.47 29.39 -21.39
CA SER A 384 14.26 30.60 -21.23
C SER A 384 14.85 30.93 -22.60
N SER A 385 14.37 32.00 -23.22
CA SER A 385 14.95 32.60 -24.41
C SER A 385 16.31 33.18 -24.04
N ARG A 386 17.35 32.34 -24.02
CA ARG A 386 18.73 32.83 -24.14
C ARG A 386 18.92 33.30 -25.59
N SER A 387 18.65 34.58 -25.82
CA SER A 387 19.15 35.28 -27.00
C SER A 387 20.67 35.24 -26.98
N ARG A 388 21.26 34.46 -27.91
CA ARG A 388 22.68 34.54 -28.22
C ARG A 388 22.92 35.90 -28.88
N SER A 389 23.64 36.78 -28.21
CA SER A 389 24.31 37.91 -28.84
C SER A 389 25.42 37.38 -29.74
N SER A 390 25.23 37.53 -31.05
CA SER A 390 26.27 37.30 -32.05
C SER A 390 27.30 38.43 -31.99
N SER A 391 28.52 38.08 -31.61
CA SER A 391 29.71 38.91 -31.73
C SER A 391 30.05 39.12 -33.21
N ASN A 392 29.96 40.37 -33.65
CA ASN A 392 30.39 40.77 -34.98
C ASN A 392 31.89 41.11 -34.93
N SER A 393 32.72 40.24 -35.47
CA SER A 393 34.17 40.44 -35.62
C SER A 393 34.61 39.83 -36.96
N SER A 394 34.58 40.62 -38.02
CA SER A 394 35.27 40.32 -39.27
C SER A 394 35.96 41.59 -39.78
N ARG A 395 37.28 41.54 -39.75
CA ARG A 395 38.23 42.55 -40.20
C ARG A 395 38.67 42.18 -41.62
N ARG A 396 38.58 43.15 -42.54
CA ARG A 396 39.39 43.36 -43.76
C ARG A 396 39.43 42.26 -44.84
N LYS A 397 38.95 42.60 -46.04
CA LYS A 397 39.81 43.05 -47.15
C LYS A 397 39.05 44.00 -48.06
#